data_AF-A0A0U3T1U2-F1
#
_entry.id   AF-A0A0U3T1U2-F1
#
_cell.length_a   1.000
_cell.length_b   1.000
_cell.length_c   1.000
_cell.angle_alpha   90.00
_cell.angle_beta   90.00
_cell.angle_gamma   90.00
#
_symmetry.space_group_name_H-M   'P 1'
#
loop_
_entity.id
_entity.type
_entity.pdbx_description
1 polymer ?
#
loop_
_entity_poly.entity_id
_entity_poly.type
_entity_poly.pdbx_seq_one_letter_code
_entity_poly.pdbx_strand_id
1 'polypeptide(L)'
;MGRGGEPPARPEGPARVPAGALVSIPDTKRARQRLIIELLGRTPVRSQGELAALLQEQGVTATASTVSRDLVELDAVRVRNPDGALVYAVPGEGGDRTPRAAQDSAASQQRLTRLLRELLVSAESSANLVVLRTPPGAAQFLASAIDHTGAVEVLGTIAGDDTVMMICRDPEGGATVAARLTELAELPTDTRSTSEGPA
;
A
#
# COMPACT_ATOMS: atom_id res chain seq x y z
N MET A 1 -15.27 -35.94 -54.37
CA MET A 1 -14.31 -35.98 -53.24
C MET A 1 -14.07 -34.54 -52.79
N GLY A 2 -14.80 -34.10 -51.76
CA GLY A 2 -14.75 -32.72 -51.25
C GLY A 2 -13.61 -32.54 -50.25
N ARG A 3 -12.88 -31.43 -50.37
CA ARG A 3 -11.72 -31.06 -49.55
C ARG A 3 -12.18 -30.66 -48.13
N GLY A 4 -11.61 -31.30 -47.11
CA GLY A 4 -11.78 -30.89 -45.72
C GLY A 4 -10.99 -29.61 -45.46
N GLY A 5 -11.71 -28.52 -45.15
CA GLY A 5 -11.12 -27.27 -44.70
C GLY A 5 -10.76 -27.37 -43.21
N GLU A 6 -9.52 -27.07 -42.89
CA GLU A 6 -9.00 -26.88 -41.54
C GLU A 6 -9.73 -25.71 -40.87
N PRO A 7 -10.14 -25.81 -39.59
CA PRO A 7 -10.80 -24.70 -38.89
C PRO A 7 -9.81 -23.53 -38.71
N PRO A 8 -10.26 -22.27 -38.84
CA PRO A 8 -9.38 -21.12 -38.70
C PRO A 8 -8.78 -21.06 -37.29
N ALA A 9 -7.48 -20.79 -37.23
CA ALA A 9 -6.75 -20.54 -35.99
C ALA A 9 -7.50 -19.49 -35.15
N ARG A 10 -7.69 -19.80 -33.86
CA ARG A 10 -8.30 -18.86 -32.90
C ARG A 10 -7.43 -17.60 -32.84
N PRO A 11 -8.02 -16.39 -32.78
CA PRO A 11 -7.24 -15.18 -32.64
C PRO A 11 -6.41 -15.26 -31.35
N GLU A 12 -5.12 -15.00 -31.48
CA GLU A 12 -4.18 -14.85 -30.37
C GLU A 12 -4.77 -13.86 -29.36
N GLY A 13 -4.73 -14.23 -28.08
CA GLY A 13 -5.30 -13.43 -26.99
C GLY A 13 -4.73 -12.01 -26.95
N PRO A 14 -5.41 -11.07 -26.26
CA PRO A 14 -5.01 -9.66 -26.25
C PRO A 14 -3.54 -9.54 -25.83
N ALA A 15 -2.81 -8.72 -26.59
CA ALA A 15 -1.40 -8.44 -26.41
C ALA A 15 -1.08 -8.16 -24.93
N ARG A 16 -0.06 -8.87 -24.40
CA ARG A 16 0.50 -8.62 -23.06
C ARG A 16 0.82 -7.14 -22.93
N VAL A 17 0.09 -6.44 -22.06
CA VAL A 17 0.45 -5.08 -21.65
C VAL A 17 1.78 -5.19 -20.91
N PRO A 18 2.83 -4.45 -21.32
CA PRO A 18 4.12 -4.50 -20.65
C PRO A 18 3.96 -4.11 -19.17
N ALA A 19 4.44 -4.98 -18.28
CA ALA A 19 4.51 -4.73 -16.85
C ALA A 19 5.49 -3.57 -16.60
N GLY A 20 4.95 -2.35 -16.46
CA GLY A 20 5.74 -1.15 -16.25
C GLY A 20 5.19 0.06 -16.99
N ALA A 21 3.90 0.37 -16.82
CA ALA A 21 3.44 1.72 -17.15
C ALA A 21 4.20 2.69 -16.24
N LEU A 22 4.99 3.59 -16.84
CA LEU A 22 5.62 4.70 -16.14
C LEU A 22 4.52 5.47 -15.41
N VAL A 23 4.56 5.48 -14.08
CA VAL A 23 3.63 6.27 -13.28
C VAL A 23 3.91 7.74 -13.58
N SER A 24 3.03 8.39 -14.33
CA SER A 24 3.09 9.83 -14.58
C SER A 24 2.53 10.55 -13.35
N ILE A 25 3.41 11.06 -12.49
CA ILE A 25 3.01 11.90 -11.36
C ILE A 25 2.69 13.31 -11.90
N PRO A 26 1.47 13.84 -11.70
CA PRO A 26 1.15 15.21 -12.12
C PRO A 26 2.02 16.23 -11.38
N ASP A 27 2.52 17.26 -12.07
CA ASP A 27 3.23 18.39 -11.42
C ASP A 27 2.24 19.35 -10.75
N THR A 28 1.56 18.85 -9.73
CA THR A 28 0.59 19.59 -8.91
C THR A 28 1.05 19.62 -7.46
N LYS A 29 0.68 20.69 -6.75
CA LYS A 29 0.96 20.83 -5.32
C LYS A 29 0.46 19.63 -4.51
N ARG A 30 -0.77 19.15 -4.78
CA ARG A 30 -1.34 17.98 -4.08
C ARG A 30 -0.56 16.70 -4.33
N ALA A 31 -0.18 16.42 -5.58
CA ALA A 31 0.63 15.25 -5.91
C ALA A 31 2.01 15.32 -5.24
N ARG A 32 2.66 16.49 -5.27
CA ARG A 32 3.93 16.71 -4.58
C ARG A 32 3.83 16.55 -3.06
N GLN A 33 2.81 17.12 -2.41
CA GLN A 33 2.59 16.98 -0.97
C GLN A 33 2.32 15.52 -0.57
N ARG A 34 1.52 14.78 -1.34
CA ARG A 34 1.33 13.33 -1.13
C ARG A 34 2.66 12.57 -1.22
N LEU A 35 3.48 12.88 -2.22
CA LEU A 35 4.78 12.25 -2.39
C LEU A 35 5.77 12.62 -1.27
N ILE A 36 5.72 13.86 -0.75
CA ILE A 36 6.49 14.26 0.44
C ILE A 36 6.12 13.37 1.64
N ILE A 37 4.82 13.20 1.93
CA ILE A 37 4.35 12.35 3.02
C ILE A 37 4.89 10.92 2.85
N GLU A 38 4.78 10.36 1.63
CA GLU A 38 5.26 9.02 1.31
C GLU A 38 6.78 8.87 1.51
N LEU A 39 7.57 9.81 1.00
CA LEU A 39 9.04 9.80 1.12
C LEU A 39 9.50 9.88 2.57
N LEU A 40 8.89 10.79 3.35
CA LEU A 40 9.17 10.91 4.79
C LEU A 40 8.75 9.66 5.58
N GLY A 41 7.73 8.94 5.10
CA GLY A 41 7.30 7.66 5.65
C GLY A 41 8.17 6.46 5.27
N ARG A 42 9.04 6.57 4.26
CA ARG A 42 9.86 5.45 3.73
C ARG A 42 11.34 5.55 4.06
N THR A 43 11.89 6.77 4.11
CA THR A 43 13.33 6.99 4.26
C THR A 43 13.59 8.13 5.25
N PRO A 44 14.61 8.04 6.13
CA PRO A 44 14.97 9.13 7.02
C PRO A 44 15.53 10.33 6.25
N VAL A 45 14.73 11.40 6.12
CA VAL A 45 15.14 12.64 5.43
C VAL A 45 15.62 13.68 6.42
N ARG A 46 16.86 14.15 6.26
CA ARG A 46 17.56 15.05 7.19
C ARG A 46 17.50 16.52 6.78
N SER A 47 17.27 16.82 5.50
CA SER A 47 17.26 18.19 4.98
C SER A 47 16.21 18.42 3.88
N GLN A 48 15.84 19.69 3.66
CA GLN A 48 14.94 20.08 2.58
C GLN A 48 15.55 19.87 1.20
N GLY A 49 16.87 20.03 1.06
CA GLY A 49 17.59 19.77 -0.20
C GLY A 49 17.61 18.30 -0.57
N GLU A 50 17.77 17.42 0.42
CA GLU A 50 17.63 15.96 0.24
C GLU A 50 16.22 15.58 -0.20
N LEU A 51 15.19 16.14 0.43
CA LEU A 51 13.80 15.91 0.02
C LEU A 51 13.53 16.38 -1.43
N ALA A 52 14.08 17.53 -1.82
CA ALA A 52 13.97 18.04 -3.18
C ALA A 52 14.65 17.10 -4.21
N ALA A 53 15.80 16.53 -3.86
CA ALA A 53 16.48 15.54 -4.71
C ALA A 53 15.65 14.25 -4.87
N LEU A 54 15.09 13.74 -3.77
CA LEU A 54 14.21 12.56 -3.80
C LEU A 54 12.94 12.80 -4.63
N LEU A 55 12.35 14.00 -4.57
CA LEU A 55 11.22 14.36 -5.43
C LEU A 55 11.62 14.37 -6.91
N GLN A 56 12.82 14.86 -7.23
CA GLN A 56 13.34 14.89 -8.59
C GLN A 56 13.53 13.48 -9.17
N GLU A 57 14.00 12.53 -8.36
CA GLU A 57 14.13 11.12 -8.74
C GLU A 57 12.78 10.46 -9.10
N GLN A 58 11.70 10.97 -8.53
CA GLN A 58 10.32 10.56 -8.84
C GLN A 58 9.69 11.40 -9.96
N GLY A 59 10.47 12.25 -10.64
CA GLY A 59 10.01 13.09 -11.74
C GLY A 59 9.29 14.38 -11.33
N VAL A 60 9.31 14.75 -10.04
CA VAL A 60 8.69 15.99 -9.53
C VAL A 60 9.76 17.05 -9.25
N THR A 61 9.72 18.15 -10.02
CA THR A 61 10.69 19.24 -9.84
C THR A 61 10.24 20.19 -8.73
N ALA A 62 11.05 20.34 -7.69
CA ALA A 62 10.79 21.28 -6.59
C ALA A 62 12.08 21.89 -6.04
N THR A 63 12.05 23.18 -5.69
CA THR A 63 13.16 23.84 -5.00
C THR A 63 13.07 23.62 -3.49
N ALA A 64 14.18 23.83 -2.77
CA ALA A 64 14.18 23.80 -1.31
C ALA A 64 13.16 24.79 -0.69
N SER A 65 12.91 25.94 -1.32
CA SER A 65 11.91 26.91 -0.86
C SER A 65 10.47 26.41 -1.03
N THR A 66 10.17 25.72 -2.14
CA THR A 66 8.87 25.09 -2.37
C THR A 66 8.63 23.95 -1.36
N VAL A 67 9.62 23.08 -1.19
CA VAL A 67 9.57 21.99 -0.20
C VAL A 67 9.40 22.52 1.22
N SER A 68 10.08 23.61 1.58
CA SER A 68 9.94 24.24 2.90
C SER A 68 8.49 24.67 3.17
N ARG A 69 7.83 25.30 2.19
CA ARG A 69 6.41 25.69 2.32
C ARG A 69 5.49 24.49 2.43
N ASP A 70 5.71 23.45 1.63
CA ASP A 70 4.92 22.23 1.70
C ASP A 70 5.07 21.53 3.07
N LEU A 71 6.28 21.47 3.64
CA LEU A 71 6.50 20.91 4.97
C LEU A 71 5.78 21.70 6.08
N VAL A 72 5.73 23.03 5.97
CA VAL A 72 4.98 23.87 6.92
C VAL A 72 3.49 23.61 6.80
N GLU A 73 2.96 23.52 5.58
CA GLU A 73 1.54 23.24 5.36
C GLU A 73 1.12 21.82 5.77
N LEU A 74 2.05 20.87 5.75
CA LEU A 74 1.86 19.50 6.20
C LEU A 74 2.08 19.34 7.71
N ASP A 75 2.32 20.42 8.46
CA ASP A 75 2.67 20.38 9.88
C ASP A 75 3.83 19.42 10.19
N ALA A 76 4.80 19.31 9.28
CA ALA A 76 5.92 18.39 9.42
C ALA A 76 6.87 18.87 10.54
N VAL A 77 7.30 17.93 11.38
CA VAL A 77 8.14 18.17 12.56
C VAL A 77 9.49 17.47 12.43
N ARG A 78 10.50 17.97 13.15
CA ARG A 78 11.79 17.28 13.27
C ARG A 78 11.81 16.39 14.50
N VAL A 79 12.20 15.14 14.29
CA VAL A 79 12.09 14.07 15.28
C VAL A 79 13.40 13.29 15.30
N ARG A 80 13.76 12.72 16.45
CA ARG A 80 14.97 11.90 16.55
C ARG A 80 14.61 10.47 16.16
N ASN A 81 15.23 9.94 15.11
CA ASN A 81 15.06 8.53 14.72
C ASN A 81 15.79 7.59 15.71
N PRO A 82 15.57 6.26 15.63
CA PRO A 82 16.24 5.29 16.50
C PRO A 82 17.78 5.37 16.46
N ASP A 83 18.36 5.75 15.31
CA ASP A 83 19.81 5.94 15.14
C ASP A 83 20.33 7.26 15.73
N GLY A 84 19.46 8.07 16.34
CA GLY A 84 19.81 9.34 16.97
C GLY A 84 19.88 10.53 16.00
N ALA A 85 19.59 10.39 14.72
CA ALA A 85 19.56 11.48 13.74
C ALA A 85 18.24 12.26 13.78
N LEU A 86 18.31 13.59 13.57
CA LEU A 86 17.12 14.45 13.44
C LEU A 86 16.59 14.44 12.01
N VAL A 87 15.40 13.88 11.82
CA VAL A 87 14.73 13.69 10.52
C VAL A 87 13.38 14.39 10.49
N TYR A 88 12.86 14.68 9.29
CA TYR A 88 11.49 15.17 9.11
C TYR A 88 10.47 14.04 9.22
N ALA A 89 9.32 14.32 9.82
CA ALA A 89 8.17 13.42 9.89
C ALA A 89 6.85 14.22 9.83
N VAL A 90 5.81 13.64 9.25
CA VAL A 90 4.45 14.20 9.22
C VAL A 90 3.61 13.46 10.27
N PRO A 91 2.80 14.16 11.09
CA PRO A 91 1.85 13.50 12.00
C PRO A 91 0.88 12.59 11.23
N GLY A 92 0.60 11.39 11.74
CA GLY A 92 -0.35 10.48 11.09
C GLY A 92 -1.80 10.99 11.11
N GLU A 93 -2.63 10.59 10.14
CA GLU A 93 -4.08 10.73 10.25
C GLU A 93 -4.58 9.90 11.43
N GLY A 94 -5.10 10.55 12.48
CA GLY A 94 -5.65 9.87 13.66
C GLY A 94 -5.11 10.28 15.04
N GLY A 95 -4.38 11.39 15.15
CA GLY A 95 -4.05 11.99 16.45
C GLY A 95 -2.92 11.31 17.24
N ASP A 96 -2.31 10.26 16.70
CA ASP A 96 -1.08 9.69 17.26
C ASP A 96 0.13 10.52 16.81
N ARG A 97 0.67 11.30 17.75
CA ARG A 97 1.81 12.21 17.54
C ARG A 97 3.16 11.52 17.68
N THR A 98 3.19 10.19 17.75
CA THR A 98 4.45 9.44 17.80
C THR A 98 5.05 9.34 16.39
N PRO A 99 6.23 9.94 16.14
CA PRO A 99 6.88 9.87 14.85
C PRO A 99 7.49 8.48 14.69
N ARG A 100 6.86 7.65 13.86
CA ARG A 100 7.41 6.33 13.52
C ARG A 100 8.09 6.43 12.16
N ALA A 101 9.42 6.46 12.18
CA ALA A 101 10.21 6.21 10.99
C ALA A 101 9.77 4.86 10.40
N ALA A 102 9.48 4.82 9.09
CA ALA A 102 9.45 3.72 8.10
C ALA A 102 9.58 2.23 8.53
N GLN A 103 9.21 1.88 9.74
CA GLN A 103 9.48 0.63 10.42
C GLN A 103 8.38 0.44 11.46
N ASP A 104 7.19 0.19 10.94
CA ASP A 104 6.21 -0.61 11.64
C ASP A 104 5.50 -1.52 10.64
N SER A 105 6.24 -2.01 9.61
CA SER A 105 5.71 -3.03 8.71
C SER A 105 5.21 -4.25 9.48
N ALA A 106 5.81 -4.58 10.62
CA ALA A 106 5.33 -5.62 11.52
C ALA A 106 4.01 -5.24 12.21
N ALA A 107 3.88 -4.03 12.77
CA ALA A 107 2.66 -3.59 13.45
C ALA A 107 1.49 -3.38 12.46
N SER A 108 1.75 -2.79 11.29
CA SER A 108 0.77 -2.65 10.20
C SER A 108 0.35 -4.01 9.65
N GLN A 109 1.28 -4.95 9.48
CA GLN A 109 0.94 -6.32 9.09
C GLN A 109 0.14 -7.04 10.17
N GLN A 110 0.51 -6.92 11.45
CA GLN A 110 -0.25 -7.51 12.55
C GLN A 110 -1.67 -6.92 12.62
N ARG A 111 -1.80 -5.61 12.43
CA ARG A 111 -3.09 -4.93 12.33
C ARG A 111 -3.90 -5.45 11.15
N LEU A 112 -3.30 -5.59 9.97
CA LEU A 112 -3.98 -6.14 8.80
C LEU A 112 -4.44 -7.58 9.06
N THR A 113 -3.56 -8.46 9.56
CA THR A 113 -3.90 -9.86 9.90
C THR A 113 -5.08 -9.92 10.85
N ARG A 114 -5.10 -9.09 11.91
CA ARG A 114 -6.22 -9.02 12.84
C ARG A 114 -7.52 -8.60 12.13
N LEU A 115 -7.47 -7.57 11.29
CA LEU A 115 -8.66 -7.09 10.57
C LEU A 115 -9.16 -8.08 9.52
N LEU A 116 -8.26 -8.80 8.84
CA LEU A 116 -8.64 -9.86 7.91
C LEU A 116 -9.42 -10.96 8.65
N ARG A 117 -8.95 -11.38 9.83
CA ARG A 117 -9.66 -12.36 10.67
C ARG A 117 -11.05 -11.89 11.10
N GLU A 118 -11.17 -10.61 11.45
CA GLU A 118 -12.43 -10.04 11.96
C GLU A 118 -13.44 -9.73 10.84
N LEU A 119 -12.97 -9.32 9.66
CA LEU A 119 -13.81 -8.66 8.65
C LEU A 119 -13.82 -9.36 7.28
N LEU A 120 -12.88 -10.26 6.98
CA LEU A 120 -12.86 -10.93 5.67
C LEU A 120 -13.93 -12.03 5.65
N VAL A 121 -14.91 -11.87 4.76
CA VAL A 121 -15.97 -12.87 4.51
C VAL A 121 -15.57 -13.81 3.37
N SER A 122 -15.04 -13.26 2.28
CA SER A 122 -14.50 -14.03 1.16
C SER A 122 -13.44 -13.24 0.40
N ALA A 123 -12.57 -13.95 -0.30
CA ALA A 123 -11.61 -13.38 -1.25
C ALA A 123 -11.68 -14.18 -2.56
N GLU A 124 -12.02 -13.51 -3.64
CA GLU A 124 -12.06 -14.08 -5.00
C GLU A 124 -11.11 -13.30 -5.91
N SER A 125 -10.66 -13.89 -7.01
CA SER A 125 -9.77 -13.21 -7.94
C SER A 125 -10.13 -13.47 -9.40
N SER A 126 -9.80 -12.51 -10.25
CA SER A 126 -9.90 -12.60 -11.71
C SER A 126 -8.73 -11.85 -12.32
N ALA A 127 -7.80 -12.58 -12.96
CA ALA A 127 -6.53 -12.06 -13.44
C ALA A 127 -5.77 -11.30 -12.32
N ASN A 128 -5.58 -9.99 -12.47
CA ASN A 128 -4.93 -9.14 -11.47
C ASN A 128 -5.90 -8.47 -10.50
N LEU A 129 -7.19 -8.75 -10.58
CA LEU A 129 -8.17 -8.21 -9.64
C LEU A 129 -8.40 -9.19 -8.50
N VAL A 130 -8.50 -8.65 -7.29
CA VAL A 130 -8.96 -9.38 -6.10
C VAL A 130 -10.18 -8.67 -5.57
N VAL A 131 -11.24 -9.42 -5.30
CA VAL A 131 -12.49 -8.92 -4.71
C VAL A 131 -12.62 -9.53 -3.32
N LEU A 132 -12.59 -8.67 -2.31
CA LEU A 132 -12.82 -9.05 -0.92
C LEU A 132 -14.24 -8.68 -0.52
N ARG A 133 -14.94 -9.56 0.20
CA ARG A 133 -16.22 -9.27 0.83
C ARG A 133 -16.03 -9.06 2.32
N THR A 134 -16.78 -8.12 2.89
CA THR A 134 -16.80 -7.80 4.31
C THR A 134 -18.24 -7.70 4.83
N PRO A 135 -18.46 -7.62 6.15
CA PRO A 135 -19.75 -7.16 6.66
C PRO A 135 -20.10 -5.74 6.13
N PRO A 136 -21.39 -5.36 6.15
CA PRO A 136 -21.82 -4.01 5.76
C PRO A 136 -21.06 -2.92 6.51
N GLY A 137 -20.63 -1.88 5.78
CA GLY A 137 -19.90 -0.73 6.31
C GLY A 137 -18.42 -0.98 6.66
N ALA A 138 -17.87 -2.18 6.47
CA ALA A 138 -16.51 -2.52 6.89
C ALA A 138 -15.45 -2.41 5.78
N ALA A 139 -15.86 -2.30 4.51
CA ALA A 139 -14.93 -2.39 3.37
C ALA A 139 -13.88 -1.27 3.36
N GLN A 140 -14.29 -0.03 3.61
CA GLN A 140 -13.38 1.13 3.67
C GLN A 140 -12.31 0.97 4.74
N PHE A 141 -12.70 0.41 5.90
CA PHE A 141 -11.78 0.21 7.02
C PHE A 141 -10.73 -0.86 6.73
N LEU A 142 -11.14 -1.96 6.10
CA LEU A 142 -10.23 -3.01 5.66
C LEU A 142 -9.29 -2.51 4.54
N ALA A 143 -9.82 -1.80 3.54
CA ALA A 143 -9.03 -1.23 2.44
C ALA A 143 -7.97 -0.25 2.95
N SER A 144 -8.32 0.63 3.89
CA SER A 144 -7.36 1.51 4.55
C SER A 144 -6.24 0.72 5.22
N ALA A 145 -6.56 -0.38 5.92
CA ALA A 145 -5.53 -1.22 6.53
C ALA A 145 -4.57 -1.84 5.50
N ILE A 146 -5.11 -2.29 4.37
CA ILE A 146 -4.33 -2.86 3.26
C ILE A 146 -3.37 -1.81 2.70
N ASP A 147 -3.85 -0.60 2.41
CA ASP A 147 -3.04 0.48 1.84
C ASP A 147 -1.87 0.89 2.78
N HIS A 148 -2.10 0.86 4.09
CA HIS A 148 -1.06 1.19 5.10
C HIS A 148 0.03 0.12 5.25
N THR A 149 -0.14 -1.09 4.69
CA THR A 149 0.93 -2.10 4.70
C THR A 149 2.03 -1.83 3.68
N GLY A 150 1.76 -0.98 2.68
CA GLY A 150 2.70 -0.71 1.60
C GLY A 150 3.02 -1.95 0.73
N ALA A 151 2.07 -2.90 0.64
CA ALA A 151 2.21 -4.13 -0.14
C ALA A 151 2.59 -3.82 -1.60
N VAL A 152 3.84 -4.12 -1.96
CA VAL A 152 4.44 -3.73 -3.24
C VAL A 152 3.74 -4.41 -4.41
N GLU A 153 3.20 -5.60 -4.19
CA GLU A 153 2.44 -6.40 -5.15
C GLU A 153 1.07 -5.81 -5.53
N VAL A 154 0.55 -4.85 -4.74
CA VAL A 154 -0.74 -4.18 -4.97
C VAL A 154 -0.50 -2.79 -5.58
N LEU A 155 -1.20 -2.50 -6.67
CA LEU A 155 -1.25 -1.20 -7.32
C LEU A 155 -2.08 -0.21 -6.48
N GLY A 156 -3.22 -0.67 -5.97
CA GLY A 156 -4.11 0.09 -5.09
C GLY A 156 -5.41 -0.65 -4.80
N THR A 157 -6.25 -0.03 -3.97
CA THR A 157 -7.56 -0.57 -3.57
C THR A 157 -8.70 0.43 -3.86
N ILE A 158 -9.91 -0.08 -4.06
CA ILE A 158 -11.16 0.67 -4.17
C ILE A 158 -12.18 -0.02 -3.27
N ALA A 159 -12.70 0.69 -2.28
CA ALA A 159 -13.72 0.16 -1.38
C ALA A 159 -15.11 0.73 -1.67
N GLY A 160 -16.12 -0.14 -1.59
CA GLY A 160 -17.54 0.19 -1.48
C GLY A 160 -17.99 0.16 -0.02
N ASP A 161 -19.18 -0.40 0.23
CA ASP A 161 -19.72 -0.59 1.58
C ASP A 161 -19.28 -1.94 2.19
N ASP A 162 -19.45 -3.02 1.44
CA ASP A 162 -19.22 -4.41 1.86
C ASP A 162 -18.23 -5.15 0.95
N THR A 163 -17.58 -4.42 0.03
CA THR A 163 -16.73 -4.98 -1.02
C THR A 163 -15.48 -4.11 -1.20
N VAL A 164 -14.30 -4.75 -1.25
CA VAL A 164 -13.03 -4.12 -1.62
C VAL A 164 -12.51 -4.75 -2.90
N MET A 165 -12.24 -3.94 -3.93
CA MET A 165 -11.50 -4.37 -5.10
C MET A 165 -10.04 -3.96 -4.93
N MET A 166 -9.13 -4.92 -5.04
CA MET A 166 -7.68 -4.68 -5.10
C MET A 166 -7.18 -4.95 -6.51
N ILE A 167 -6.23 -4.14 -6.96
CA ILE A 167 -5.59 -4.30 -8.27
C ILE A 167 -4.15 -4.71 -8.03
N CYS A 168 -3.78 -5.92 -8.41
CA CYS A 168 -2.40 -6.42 -8.37
C CYS A 168 -1.58 -5.84 -9.54
N ARG A 169 -0.28 -5.67 -9.32
CA ARG A 169 0.65 -5.20 -10.36
C ARG A 169 0.94 -6.28 -11.40
N ASP A 170 1.04 -7.52 -10.96
CA ASP A 170 1.19 -8.67 -11.85
C ASP A 170 -0.17 -9.00 -12.50
N PRO A 171 -0.27 -9.02 -13.85
CA PRO A 171 -1.47 -9.43 -14.59
C PRO A 171 -2.07 -10.77 -14.16
N GLU A 172 -1.26 -11.67 -13.61
CA GLU A 172 -1.67 -13.01 -13.17
C GLU A 172 -1.60 -13.19 -11.64
N GLY A 173 -1.28 -12.13 -10.89
CA GLY A 173 -0.99 -12.19 -9.46
C GLY A 173 -2.20 -12.25 -8.53
N GLY A 174 -3.43 -12.05 -9.04
CA GLY A 174 -4.63 -11.96 -8.21
C GLY A 174 -4.89 -13.22 -7.39
N ALA A 175 -4.72 -14.40 -7.98
CA ALA A 175 -4.92 -15.68 -7.29
C ALA A 175 -3.96 -15.86 -6.11
N THR A 176 -2.69 -15.50 -6.28
CA THR A 176 -1.68 -15.57 -5.21
C THR A 176 -2.00 -14.62 -4.07
N VAL A 177 -2.40 -13.38 -4.38
CA VAL A 177 -2.76 -12.39 -3.36
C VAL A 177 -4.02 -12.80 -2.60
N ALA A 178 -5.06 -13.26 -3.30
CA ALA A 178 -6.28 -13.74 -2.67
C ALA A 178 -6.00 -14.90 -1.70
N ALA A 179 -5.24 -15.91 -2.14
CA ALA A 179 -4.87 -17.06 -1.31
C ALA A 179 -4.12 -16.64 -0.03
N ARG A 180 -3.15 -15.72 -0.15
CA ARG A 180 -2.40 -15.20 1.00
C ARG A 180 -3.31 -14.47 1.99
N LEU A 181 -4.24 -13.65 1.51
CA LEU A 181 -5.17 -12.92 2.38
C LEU A 181 -6.10 -13.87 3.15
N THR A 182 -6.57 -14.92 2.47
CA THR A 182 -7.34 -16.01 3.10
C THR A 182 -6.50 -16.73 4.16
N GLU A 183 -5.25 -17.10 3.84
CA GLU A 183 -4.35 -17.77 4.79
C GLU A 183 -4.13 -16.91 6.06
N LEU A 184 -3.89 -15.61 5.90
CA LEU A 184 -3.74 -14.68 7.03
C LEU A 184 -4.99 -14.60 7.91
N ALA A 185 -6.19 -14.71 7.32
CA ALA A 185 -7.46 -14.75 8.03
C ALA A 185 -7.70 -16.07 8.78
N GLU A 186 -7.04 -17.16 8.38
CA GLU A 186 -7.23 -18.49 8.97
C GLU A 186 -6.16 -18.86 10.03
N LEU A 187 -5.01 -18.17 10.04
CA LEU A 187 -3.94 -18.46 11.01
C LEU A 187 -4.44 -18.41 12.47
N PRO A 188 -4.07 -19.37 13.33
CA PRO A 188 -4.35 -19.31 14.77
C PRO A 188 -3.68 -18.09 15.43
N THR A 189 -4.26 -17.59 16.53
CA THR A 189 -3.61 -16.60 17.39
C THR A 189 -2.58 -17.31 18.26
N ASP A 190 -1.28 -16.96 18.17
CA ASP A 190 -0.31 -17.42 19.16
C ASP A 190 -0.57 -16.66 20.47
N THR A 191 -1.46 -17.22 21.29
CA THR A 191 -1.65 -16.81 22.69
C THR A 191 -0.42 -17.23 23.49
N ARG A 192 0.62 -16.41 23.49
CA ARG A 192 1.72 -16.51 24.46
C ARG A 192 2.07 -15.15 25.05
N SER A 193 1.28 -14.76 26.06
CA SER A 193 1.78 -13.95 27.19
C SER A 193 0.82 -14.02 28.39
N THR A 194 0.64 -15.21 28.95
CA THR A 194 0.29 -15.33 30.38
C THR A 194 1.26 -16.33 31.00
N SER A 195 2.43 -15.84 31.38
CA SER A 195 3.26 -16.49 32.38
C SER A 195 2.58 -16.30 33.75
N GLU A 196 1.53 -17.10 34.01
CA GLU A 196 1.22 -17.48 35.38
C GLU A 196 2.30 -18.50 35.79
N GLY A 197 3.27 -18.04 36.58
CA GLY A 197 4.15 -18.94 37.32
C GLY A 197 3.39 -19.46 38.54
N PRO A 198 3.32 -20.78 38.79
CA PRO A 198 2.76 -21.28 40.03
C PRO A 198 3.78 -21.17 41.17
N ALA A 199 3.24 -20.74 42.33
CA ALA A 199 3.65 -20.90 43.73
C ALA A 199 5.13 -21.18 44.06
#